data_AF-A0A6J5TDE2-F1
#
_entry.id   AF-A0A6J5TDE2-F1
#
_cell.length_a   1.000
_cell.length_b   1.000
_cell.length_c   1.000
_cell.angle_alpha   90.00
_cell.angle_beta   90.00
_cell.angle_gamma   90.00
#
_symmetry.space_group_name_H-M   'P 1'
#
loop_
_entity.id
_entity.type
_entity.pdbx_description
1 polymer ?
#
loop_
_entity_poly.entity_id
_entity_poly.type
_entity_poly.pdbx_seq_one_letter_code
_entity_poly.pdbx_strand_id
1 'polypeptide(L)'
;MVGPRRHILPLLLFSVSVLFFFSYYHSSLPFSSPDPNPNPTFTLRAQDPNSNPNFTFIVKVLTFNRLESVARCLRSLAAADYLTDKVQLHIYIDHFALGDASSNVGQKLQESHRILEFVDGFEWKYGDKLIHYRTANAGLQAQWLEAWWPSSDNEFAFVVEDDLEVSPLYYKFLRSLIVNYYYNASNYRPYIYGASLQRPRFVPGKHGNKIQLDDRTRLFLYQLVGTWGQLLFPKPWKEFRLWYDNHKAKGIKPFLDGMVTTGWYKKIGEKIWTPWFIKFIHTRGYFNIYTNFLHERALSVSHRDAGVNYGKTAGPDSHILDESSLDFGFWDMQPLSDLRWYDFCFREIFPERVVGSLDELGSVLNSVQKQDTVIIVSLFGVPEMVIRNLLCHFESLNLWHYVLIGSESDFLFDLARRGHPVIGTDQFLRSVGAHKLTSFQDSNVEMIKEVLVKAYLLKKCLESRYNIWVVDGNVLPVNSDLFIESHPSYDFYIGKSSELFFARRSSSARSIGGNDFISKFAMMVNSLLAKRHSLSFGYIMAKFLEQKGVRVKNLDETSLGRRIGNGNVNQSLGDGKQMVFWSSDMASDLLQKRLQELGIWIVNDDFSCKAVVCHKS
;
A
#
# COMPACT_ATOMS: atom_id res chain seq x y z
N MET A 1 20.92 21.08 64.48
CA MET A 1 20.08 21.04 65.69
C MET A 1 18.97 22.08 65.53
N VAL A 2 17.72 21.64 65.73
CA VAL A 2 16.51 22.42 66.06
C VAL A 2 15.89 23.31 64.95
N GLY A 3 14.80 22.83 64.33
CA GLY A 3 13.64 23.67 63.93
C GLY A 3 12.66 23.82 65.12
N PRO A 4 11.50 24.54 65.06
CA PRO A 4 10.40 24.23 64.10
C PRO A 4 9.31 25.33 63.80
N ARG A 5 8.28 24.94 62.98
CA ARG A 5 6.83 25.36 62.91
C ARG A 5 6.45 26.74 62.30
N ARG A 6 5.64 26.83 61.21
CA ARG A 6 4.19 26.54 60.89
C ARG A 6 3.21 27.69 61.23
N HIS A 7 2.50 28.21 60.21
CA HIS A 7 1.02 28.32 60.05
C HIS A 7 0.63 29.44 59.02
N ILE A 8 -0.03 29.10 57.90
CA ILE A 8 -1.48 29.19 57.56
C ILE A 8 -1.91 30.52 56.89
N LEU A 9 -2.59 30.36 55.74
CA LEU A 9 -3.23 31.32 54.82
C LEU A 9 -4.41 32.11 55.45
N PRO A 10 -4.93 33.17 54.76
CA PRO A 10 -6.22 32.98 54.08
C PRO A 10 -6.42 33.71 52.72
N LEU A 11 -7.16 33.02 51.85
CA LEU A 11 -8.21 33.45 50.88
C LEU A 11 -8.71 34.91 51.04
N LEU A 12 -9.05 35.71 50.01
CA LEU A 12 -10.07 35.55 48.95
C LEU A 12 -10.10 36.86 48.10
N LEU A 13 -10.34 36.81 46.78
CA LEU A 13 -11.51 37.45 46.15
C LEU A 13 -11.59 37.21 44.63
N PHE A 14 -12.81 36.85 44.25
CA PHE A 14 -13.35 36.40 42.96
C PHE A 14 -13.60 37.50 41.93
N SER A 15 -13.67 37.09 40.64
CA SER A 15 -14.56 37.63 39.59
C SER A 15 -14.54 36.64 38.40
N VAL A 16 -15.34 35.57 38.39
CA VAL A 16 -16.68 35.40 37.76
C VAL A 16 -16.93 36.28 36.53
N SER A 17 -16.90 35.67 35.33
CA SER A 17 -17.96 35.72 34.30
C SER A 17 -17.47 34.98 33.05
N VAL A 18 -17.94 33.76 32.82
CA VAL A 18 -18.56 33.23 31.58
C VAL A 18 -18.84 31.74 31.86
N LEU A 19 -19.95 31.50 32.56
CA LEU A 19 -20.68 30.24 32.62
C LEU A 19 -21.96 30.46 31.82
N PHE A 20 -21.88 30.25 30.52
CA PHE A 20 -23.02 29.96 29.66
C PHE A 20 -22.52 28.92 28.67
N PHE A 21 -22.83 27.65 28.92
CA PHE A 21 -22.91 26.52 27.96
C PHE A 21 -22.83 25.15 28.67
N PHE A 22 -23.41 25.02 29.88
CA PHE A 22 -23.57 23.71 30.52
C PHE A 22 -24.95 23.56 31.17
N SER A 23 -26.00 23.66 30.35
CA SER A 23 -27.26 22.94 30.58
C SER A 23 -28.15 23.07 29.35
N TYR A 24 -28.03 22.13 28.43
CA TYR A 24 -29.08 21.62 27.53
C TYR A 24 -28.35 20.88 26.41
N TYR A 25 -28.22 19.56 26.54
CA TYR A 25 -28.33 18.56 25.47
C TYR A 25 -27.95 17.20 26.08
N HIS A 26 -28.88 16.64 26.86
CA HIS A 26 -29.00 15.19 26.94
C HIS A 26 -29.64 14.73 25.64
N SER A 27 -28.84 14.21 24.72
CA SER A 27 -29.29 13.38 23.62
C SER A 27 -28.19 12.35 23.36
N SER A 28 -28.49 11.11 23.75
CA SER A 28 -27.76 9.92 23.36
C SER A 28 -27.64 9.86 21.84
N LEU A 29 -26.45 10.16 21.32
CA LEU A 29 -26.06 9.89 19.93
C LEU A 29 -25.27 8.58 19.91
N PRO A 30 -25.60 7.64 19.01
CA PRO A 30 -24.86 6.39 18.88
C PRO A 30 -23.43 6.68 18.38
N PHE A 31 -22.47 6.03 19.04
CA PHE A 31 -21.07 6.01 18.66
C PHE A 31 -20.96 5.42 17.23
N SER A 32 -20.85 6.30 16.24
CA SER A 32 -20.47 5.94 14.88
C SER A 32 -18.95 6.08 14.81
N SER A 33 -18.29 4.95 14.56
CA SER A 33 -16.87 4.90 14.24
C SER A 33 -16.56 5.90 13.10
N PRO A 34 -15.50 6.72 13.19
CA PRO A 34 -15.09 7.53 12.06
C PRO A 34 -14.49 6.60 11.01
N ASP A 35 -15.25 6.34 9.94
CA ASP A 35 -14.75 5.78 8.69
C ASP A 35 -13.54 6.60 8.23
N PRO A 36 -12.33 6.01 8.09
CA PRO A 36 -11.17 6.70 7.56
C PRO A 36 -11.17 6.59 6.03
N ASN A 37 -12.29 6.95 5.39
CA ASN A 37 -12.40 6.90 3.93
C ASN A 37 -12.79 8.28 3.37
N PRO A 38 -11.81 9.17 3.11
CA PRO A 38 -12.06 10.28 2.23
C PRO A 38 -11.92 9.74 0.80
N ASN A 39 -13.02 9.20 0.26
CA ASN A 39 -13.24 9.20 -1.19
C ASN A 39 -14.05 10.46 -1.52
N PRO A 40 -13.44 11.64 -1.65
CA PRO A 40 -14.10 12.69 -2.40
C PRO A 40 -14.08 12.24 -3.86
N THR A 41 -15.25 11.89 -4.40
CA THR A 41 -15.52 11.91 -5.83
C THR A 41 -15.04 13.25 -6.38
N PHE A 42 -13.84 13.29 -6.94
CA PHE A 42 -13.28 14.45 -7.60
C PHE A 42 -13.34 14.25 -9.10
N THR A 43 -14.23 15.03 -9.71
CA THR A 43 -14.06 15.47 -11.08
C THR A 43 -12.83 16.38 -11.11
N LEU A 44 -11.67 15.85 -11.53
CA LEU A 44 -10.69 16.68 -12.22
C LEU A 44 -11.48 17.35 -13.35
N ARG A 45 -11.71 18.66 -13.28
CA ARG A 45 -12.18 19.40 -14.46
C ARG A 45 -11.19 19.05 -15.55
N ALA A 46 -11.66 18.38 -16.60
CA ALA A 46 -10.85 18.07 -17.76
C ALA A 46 -10.26 19.39 -18.25
N GLN A 47 -8.99 19.62 -17.94
CA GLN A 47 -8.25 20.74 -18.51
C GLN A 47 -8.02 20.39 -19.98
N ASP A 48 -8.15 21.39 -20.82
CA ASP A 48 -7.84 21.28 -22.23
C ASP A 48 -6.41 20.73 -22.36
N PRO A 49 -6.20 19.58 -23.05
CA PRO A 49 -4.88 18.97 -23.22
C PRO A 49 -3.86 19.91 -23.89
N ASN A 50 -4.31 21.01 -24.51
CA ASN A 50 -3.46 22.04 -25.10
C ASN A 50 -3.11 23.22 -24.17
N SER A 51 -3.62 23.27 -22.93
CA SER A 51 -3.27 24.29 -21.96
C SER A 51 -2.15 23.81 -21.04
N ASN A 52 -1.04 24.56 -20.94
CA ASN A 52 -0.01 24.28 -19.93
C ASN A 52 -0.65 24.42 -18.53
N PRO A 53 -0.64 23.38 -17.69
CA PRO A 53 -1.25 23.46 -16.38
C PRO A 53 -0.47 24.47 -15.53
N ASN A 54 -1.20 25.40 -14.91
CA ASN A 54 -0.61 26.36 -14.00
C ASN A 54 -0.49 25.74 -12.60
N PHE A 55 0.74 25.53 -12.14
CA PHE A 55 1.02 24.99 -10.83
C PHE A 55 2.18 25.73 -10.16
N THR A 56 2.19 25.71 -8.83
CA THR A 56 3.29 26.26 -8.02
C THR A 56 4.31 25.16 -7.77
N PHE A 57 5.58 25.43 -8.07
CA PHE A 57 6.69 24.55 -7.72
C PHE A 57 7.58 25.23 -6.68
N ILE A 58 7.80 24.55 -5.56
CA ILE A 58 8.60 25.06 -4.45
C ILE A 58 9.77 24.12 -4.19
N VAL A 59 10.99 24.65 -4.31
CA VAL A 59 12.19 23.97 -3.84
C VAL A 59 12.32 24.21 -2.34
N LYS A 60 12.42 23.12 -1.57
CA LYS A 60 12.60 23.12 -0.12
C LYS A 60 14.01 22.60 0.18
N VAL A 61 14.90 23.46 0.66
CA VAL A 61 16.26 23.08 1.05
C VAL A 61 16.32 22.95 2.57
N LEU A 62 16.71 21.78 3.07
CA LEU A 62 16.92 21.52 4.49
C LEU A 62 18.42 21.55 4.78
N THR A 63 18.85 22.43 5.67
CA THR A 63 20.27 22.60 6.01
C THR A 63 20.48 22.80 7.49
N PHE A 64 21.70 22.52 7.95
CA PHE A 64 22.10 22.68 9.33
C PHE A 64 23.40 23.48 9.44
N ASN A 65 24.55 22.81 9.52
CA ASN A 65 25.82 23.43 9.89
C ASN A 65 26.97 23.14 8.90
N ARG A 66 26.65 22.90 7.61
CA ARG A 66 27.63 22.55 6.57
C ARG A 66 27.61 23.57 5.43
N LEU A 67 28.41 24.63 5.56
CA LEU A 67 28.47 25.73 4.58
C LEU A 67 28.82 25.23 3.17
N GLU A 68 29.86 24.42 3.02
CA GLU A 68 30.29 23.94 1.70
C GLU A 68 29.24 23.04 1.04
N SER A 69 28.56 22.21 1.83
CA SER A 69 27.47 21.34 1.36
C SER A 69 26.30 22.19 0.85
N VAL A 70 25.76 23.09 1.68
CA VAL A 70 24.63 23.95 1.25
C VAL A 70 25.00 24.85 0.08
N ALA A 71 26.25 25.33 0.02
CA ALA A 71 26.74 26.12 -1.11
C ALA A 71 26.77 25.32 -2.40
N ARG A 72 27.23 24.06 -2.37
CA ARG A 72 27.18 23.14 -3.52
C ARG A 72 25.75 22.86 -3.95
N CYS A 73 24.88 22.52 -3.00
CA CYS A 73 23.46 22.26 -3.26
C CYS A 73 22.77 23.46 -3.94
N LEU A 74 22.87 24.65 -3.34
CA LEU A 74 22.25 25.88 -3.87
C LEU A 74 22.80 26.27 -5.25
N ARG A 75 24.12 26.14 -5.48
CA ARG A 75 24.71 26.38 -6.81
C ARG A 75 24.18 25.40 -7.86
N SER A 76 24.04 24.12 -7.51
CA SER A 76 23.49 23.12 -8.44
C SER A 76 22.02 23.37 -8.78
N LEU A 77 21.21 23.79 -7.80
CA LEU A 77 19.84 24.22 -8.02
C LEU A 77 19.79 25.44 -8.95
N ALA A 78 20.60 26.48 -8.68
CA ALA A 78 20.60 27.69 -9.49
C ALA A 78 21.09 27.49 -10.94
N ALA A 79 21.87 26.44 -11.19
CA ALA A 79 22.35 26.08 -12.52
C ALA A 79 21.32 25.35 -13.39
N ALA A 80 20.16 24.97 -12.83
CA ALA A 80 19.16 24.22 -13.57
C ALA A 80 18.35 25.05 -14.57
N ASP A 81 17.84 24.39 -15.61
CA ASP A 81 16.92 24.96 -16.59
C ASP A 81 15.48 24.94 -16.04
N TYR A 82 15.02 26.10 -15.56
CA TYR A 82 13.65 26.33 -15.09
C TYR A 82 12.68 26.77 -16.19
N LEU A 83 13.10 26.74 -17.46
CA LEU A 83 12.34 27.26 -18.59
C LEU A 83 11.94 28.73 -18.34
N THR A 84 10.68 29.07 -18.57
CA THR A 84 10.09 30.38 -18.28
C THR A 84 9.28 30.38 -16.97
N ASP A 85 9.36 29.32 -16.18
CA ASP A 85 8.47 29.10 -15.04
C ASP A 85 9.00 29.79 -13.78
N LYS A 86 8.10 30.38 -12.99
CA LYS A 86 8.45 30.95 -11.68
C LYS A 86 8.59 29.81 -10.67
N VAL A 87 9.76 29.68 -10.04
CA VAL A 87 10.04 28.65 -9.03
C VAL A 87 10.46 29.29 -7.72
N GLN A 88 9.76 28.92 -6.65
CA GLN A 88 9.99 29.43 -5.31
C GLN A 88 11.12 28.64 -4.64
N LEU A 89 11.97 29.33 -3.86
CA LEU A 89 13.05 28.70 -3.09
C LEU A 89 12.86 28.99 -1.59
N HIS A 90 12.68 27.95 -0.80
CA HIS A 90 12.60 28.07 0.66
C HIS A 90 13.77 27.31 1.28
N ILE A 91 14.54 28.00 2.11
CA ILE A 91 15.74 27.45 2.76
C ILE A 91 15.48 27.39 4.27
N TYR A 92 15.42 26.17 4.80
CA TYR A 92 15.22 25.89 6.21
C TYR A 92 16.58 25.63 6.85
N ILE A 93 16.97 26.52 7.76
CA ILE A 93 18.25 26.46 8.48
C ILE A 93 17.95 26.07 9.92
N ASP A 94 18.33 24.86 10.31
CA ASP A 94 18.17 24.38 11.67
C ASP A 94 19.20 25.02 12.61
N HIS A 95 18.83 25.24 13.87
CA HIS A 95 19.76 25.77 14.86
C HIS A 95 20.55 24.62 15.50
N PHE A 96 21.76 24.88 16.00
CA PHE A 96 22.48 23.89 16.81
C PHE A 96 21.86 23.75 18.20
N ALA A 97 21.94 22.56 18.77
CA ALA A 97 21.44 22.31 20.13
C ALA A 97 22.31 23.01 21.18
N LEU A 98 21.66 23.73 22.09
CA LEU A 98 22.26 24.30 23.30
C LEU A 98 22.31 23.19 24.37
N GLY A 99 23.35 22.35 24.33
CA GLY A 99 23.61 21.39 25.41
C GLY A 99 24.22 22.05 26.65
N ASP A 100 24.12 21.40 27.81
CA ASP A 100 24.35 21.97 29.15
C ASP A 100 25.78 22.49 29.46
N ALA A 101 26.78 22.31 28.60
CA ALA A 101 28.12 22.88 28.80
C ALA A 101 29.02 22.78 27.56
N SER A 102 28.69 23.41 26.42
CA SER A 102 29.60 23.36 25.27
C SER A 102 30.54 24.57 25.24
N SER A 103 31.85 24.36 25.46
CA SER A 103 32.94 25.33 25.29
C SER A 103 33.05 25.93 23.88
N ASN A 104 32.22 25.47 22.93
CA ASN A 104 32.31 25.78 21.50
C ASN A 104 31.07 26.54 20.99
N VAL A 105 30.25 27.15 21.86
CA VAL A 105 29.08 27.94 21.45
C VAL A 105 29.49 29.06 20.50
N GLY A 106 30.57 29.80 20.79
CA GLY A 106 31.05 30.88 19.94
C GLY A 106 31.39 30.40 18.52
N GLN A 107 32.07 29.26 18.38
CA GLN A 107 32.37 28.66 17.07
C GLN A 107 31.09 28.25 16.32
N LYS A 108 30.16 27.57 17.00
CA LYS A 108 28.88 27.15 16.37
C LYS A 108 28.03 28.35 15.94
N LEU A 109 28.02 29.43 16.72
CA LEU A 109 27.38 30.70 16.35
C LEU A 109 28.04 31.30 15.11
N GLN A 110 29.37 31.34 15.08
CA GLN A 110 30.12 31.83 13.92
C GLN A 110 29.82 31.00 12.67
N GLU A 111 29.79 29.67 12.78
CA GLU A 111 29.43 28.77 11.68
C GLU A 111 28.00 29.03 11.18
N SER A 112 27.02 29.16 12.10
CA SER A 112 25.64 29.50 11.77
C SER A 112 25.52 30.85 11.06
N HIS A 113 26.20 31.89 11.57
CA HIS A 113 26.21 33.22 10.95
C HIS A 113 26.83 33.21 9.55
N ARG A 114 27.90 32.43 9.32
CA ARG A 114 28.49 32.28 7.98
C ARG A 114 27.53 31.63 6.99
N ILE A 115 26.73 30.67 7.44
CA ILE A 115 25.69 30.06 6.61
C ILE A 115 24.59 31.07 6.31
N LEU A 116 24.13 31.83 7.32
CA LEU A 116 23.12 32.87 7.13
C LEU A 116 23.59 33.95 6.17
N GLU A 117 24.80 34.48 6.34
CA GLU A 117 25.40 35.48 5.46
C GLU A 117 25.47 34.97 4.01
N PHE A 118 25.93 33.73 3.82
CA PHE A 118 25.98 33.12 2.51
C PHE A 118 24.59 32.96 1.87
N VAL A 119 23.62 32.42 2.63
CA VAL A 119 22.25 32.18 2.14
C VAL A 119 21.50 33.49 1.87
N ASP A 120 21.72 34.52 2.69
CA ASP A 120 21.14 35.85 2.51
C ASP A 120 21.68 36.53 1.25
N GLY A 121 22.99 36.46 1.01
CA GLY A 121 23.64 36.97 -0.19
C GLY A 121 23.42 36.14 -1.46
N PHE A 122 22.91 34.91 -1.36
CA PHE A 122 22.70 34.02 -2.51
C PHE A 122 21.57 34.53 -3.43
N GLU A 123 21.88 34.81 -4.69
CA GLU A 123 20.89 35.28 -5.66
C GLU A 123 20.03 34.13 -6.21
N TRP A 124 18.70 34.28 -6.14
CA TRP A 124 17.74 33.37 -6.75
C TRP A 124 16.94 34.09 -7.82
N LYS A 125 17.22 33.79 -9.10
CA LYS A 125 16.65 34.52 -10.24
C LYS A 125 15.31 33.99 -10.76
N TYR A 126 14.80 32.90 -10.20
CA TYR A 126 13.64 32.18 -10.75
C TYR A 126 12.33 32.44 -9.99
N GLY A 127 12.38 33.08 -8.82
CA GLY A 127 11.20 33.35 -8.01
C GLY A 127 11.55 33.97 -6.67
N ASP A 128 10.66 33.86 -5.69
CA ASP A 128 10.87 34.42 -4.36
C ASP A 128 11.77 33.47 -3.54
N LYS A 129 12.74 34.04 -2.84
CA LYS A 129 13.63 33.34 -1.91
C LYS A 129 13.16 33.61 -0.48
N LEU A 130 12.84 32.57 0.27
CA LEU A 130 12.45 32.66 1.68
C LEU A 130 13.43 31.89 2.57
N ILE A 131 13.88 32.54 3.64
CA ILE A 131 14.81 31.96 4.61
C ILE A 131 14.06 31.70 5.91
N HIS A 132 14.04 30.44 6.33
CA HIS A 132 13.43 29.98 7.57
C HIS A 132 14.54 29.56 8.54
N TYR A 133 15.04 30.49 9.34
CA TYR A 133 16.02 30.21 10.39
C TYR A 133 15.33 29.87 11.71
N ARG A 134 15.65 28.71 12.28
CA ARG A 134 15.03 28.25 13.53
C ARG A 134 15.69 28.87 14.74
N THR A 135 14.91 29.05 15.80
CA THR A 135 15.40 29.50 17.11
C THR A 135 15.97 28.37 17.97
N ALA A 136 15.70 27.12 17.60
CA ALA A 136 16.14 25.93 18.32
C ALA A 136 16.38 24.76 17.35
N ASN A 137 17.14 23.76 17.80
CA ASN A 137 17.38 22.55 17.03
C ASN A 137 16.11 21.70 16.95
N ALA A 138 15.54 21.59 15.75
CA ALA A 138 14.39 20.74 15.47
C ALA A 138 14.82 19.29 15.15
N GLY A 139 15.99 19.13 14.51
CA GLY A 139 16.49 17.84 14.06
C GLY A 139 15.84 17.36 12.76
N LEU A 140 16.49 16.37 12.12
CA LEU A 140 16.15 15.91 10.76
C LEU A 140 14.68 15.52 10.57
N GLN A 141 14.11 14.76 11.51
CA GLN A 141 12.71 14.33 11.41
C GLN A 141 11.75 15.54 11.38
N ALA A 142 11.87 16.46 12.34
CA ALA A 142 11.00 17.62 12.41
C ALA A 142 11.20 18.56 11.23
N GLN A 143 12.45 18.76 10.78
CA GLN A 143 12.73 19.54 9.56
C GLN A 143 11.94 19.03 8.35
N TRP A 144 11.95 17.73 8.08
CA TRP A 144 11.16 17.14 6.99
C TRP A 144 9.65 17.29 7.19
N LEU A 145 9.15 17.01 8.39
CA LEU A 145 7.72 17.06 8.69
C LEU A 145 7.13 18.49 8.67
N GLU A 146 7.94 19.50 8.98
CA GLU A 146 7.52 20.90 9.04
C GLU A 146 7.87 21.69 7.77
N ALA A 147 8.64 21.12 6.83
CA ALA A 147 9.09 21.80 5.62
C ALA A 147 7.94 22.23 4.70
N TRP A 148 6.81 21.53 4.75
CA TRP A 148 5.74 21.76 3.79
C TRP A 148 4.36 21.31 4.26
N TRP A 149 3.38 22.19 4.05
CA TRP A 149 1.95 21.89 4.07
C TRP A 149 1.32 22.51 2.82
N PRO A 150 0.78 21.71 1.88
CA PRO A 150 0.27 22.23 0.62
C PRO A 150 -0.93 23.14 0.82
N SER A 151 -0.85 24.35 0.25
CA SER A 151 -1.95 25.31 0.21
C SER A 151 -3.06 24.91 -0.76
N SER A 152 -2.73 24.15 -1.81
CA SER A 152 -3.66 23.65 -2.82
C SER A 152 -3.20 22.34 -3.43
N ASP A 153 -4.07 21.71 -4.24
CA ASP A 153 -3.74 20.50 -5.02
C ASP A 153 -2.86 20.79 -6.25
N ASN A 154 -2.50 22.05 -6.51
CA ASN A 154 -1.62 22.48 -7.59
C ASN A 154 -0.33 23.10 -7.05
N GLU A 155 0.01 22.83 -5.79
CA GLU A 155 1.30 23.19 -5.20
C GLU A 155 2.12 21.92 -5.00
N PHE A 156 3.34 21.90 -5.54
CA PHE A 156 4.27 20.78 -5.45
C PHE A 156 5.53 21.21 -4.72
N ALA A 157 6.07 20.32 -3.89
CA ALA A 157 7.33 20.56 -3.19
C ALA A 157 8.39 19.58 -3.64
N PHE A 158 9.54 20.09 -4.08
CA PHE A 158 10.74 19.30 -4.29
C PHE A 158 11.70 19.54 -3.12
N VAL A 159 11.97 18.49 -2.35
CA VAL A 159 12.73 18.58 -1.10
C VAL A 159 14.14 18.01 -1.31
N VAL A 160 15.13 18.78 -0.89
CA VAL A 160 16.56 18.41 -0.93
C VAL A 160 17.23 18.75 0.40
N GLU A 161 18.19 17.92 0.80
CA GLU A 161 19.09 18.18 1.92
C GLU A 161 20.35 18.91 1.42
N ASP A 162 21.10 19.54 2.34
CA ASP A 162 22.31 20.30 2.05
C ASP A 162 23.44 19.48 1.42
N ASP A 163 23.49 18.16 1.62
CA ASP A 163 24.52 17.29 1.05
C ASP A 163 24.22 16.82 -0.38
N LEU A 164 23.12 17.26 -0.98
CA LEU A 164 22.71 16.87 -2.32
C LEU A 164 23.31 17.78 -3.40
N GLU A 165 23.45 17.21 -4.59
CA GLU A 165 23.70 17.91 -5.84
C GLU A 165 22.66 17.44 -6.86
N VAL A 166 22.07 18.37 -7.61
CA VAL A 166 21.06 18.06 -8.63
C VAL A 166 21.55 18.40 -10.03
N SER A 167 21.06 17.64 -11.01
CA SER A 167 21.36 17.84 -12.41
C SER A 167 20.77 19.16 -12.91
N PRO A 168 21.41 19.88 -13.84
CA PRO A 168 20.79 21.03 -14.49
C PRO A 168 19.43 20.72 -15.15
N LEU A 169 19.15 19.44 -15.41
CA LEU A 169 17.96 18.97 -16.11
C LEU A 169 16.80 18.61 -15.17
N TYR A 170 17.04 18.62 -13.86
CA TYR A 170 16.13 18.03 -12.88
C TYR A 170 14.73 18.67 -12.94
N TYR A 171 14.65 19.99 -13.08
CA TYR A 171 13.37 20.69 -13.06
C TYR A 171 12.55 20.38 -14.29
N LYS A 172 13.14 20.52 -15.49
CA LYS A 172 12.47 20.20 -16.75
C LYS A 172 11.95 18.76 -16.77
N PHE A 173 12.70 17.84 -16.17
CA PHE A 173 12.28 16.45 -15.99
C PHE A 173 11.07 16.32 -15.05
N LEU A 174 11.13 16.90 -13.83
CA LEU A 174 10.03 16.87 -12.87
C LEU A 174 8.77 17.56 -13.39
N ARG A 175 8.91 18.70 -14.07
CA ARG A 175 7.80 19.39 -14.75
C ARG A 175 7.13 18.46 -15.75
N SER A 176 7.92 17.76 -16.57
CA SER A 176 7.41 16.81 -17.55
C SER A 176 6.66 15.66 -16.88
N LEU A 177 7.14 15.15 -15.73
CA LEU A 177 6.42 14.14 -14.95
C LEU A 177 5.09 14.66 -14.40
N ILE A 178 5.05 15.87 -13.84
CA ILE A 178 3.83 16.48 -13.30
C ILE A 178 2.78 16.62 -14.41
N VAL A 179 3.16 17.17 -15.56
CA VAL A 179 2.24 17.32 -16.70
C VAL A 179 1.71 15.96 -17.16
N ASN A 180 2.60 14.96 -17.31
CA ASN A 180 2.24 13.68 -17.92
C ASN A 180 1.58 12.66 -16.99
N TYR A 181 1.81 12.72 -15.67
CA TYR A 181 1.31 11.72 -14.71
C TYR A 181 0.40 12.30 -13.62
N TYR A 182 0.37 13.63 -13.44
CA TYR A 182 -0.56 14.28 -12.51
C TYR A 182 -1.73 14.96 -13.22
N TYR A 183 -1.46 15.74 -14.28
CA TYR A 183 -2.52 16.50 -14.98
C TYR A 183 -3.16 15.74 -16.14
N ASN A 184 -2.45 14.83 -16.79
CA ASN A 184 -3.03 13.99 -17.85
C ASN A 184 -3.96 12.94 -17.25
N ALA A 185 -5.27 13.07 -17.49
CA ALA A 185 -6.29 12.19 -16.93
C ALA A 185 -6.10 10.70 -17.26
N SER A 186 -5.56 10.36 -18.43
CA SER A 186 -5.35 8.96 -18.82
C SER A 186 -4.26 8.29 -17.97
N ASN A 187 -3.26 9.08 -17.57
CA ASN A 187 -2.13 8.65 -16.76
C ASN A 187 -2.27 9.00 -15.27
N TYR A 188 -3.26 9.80 -14.88
CA TYR A 188 -3.43 10.19 -13.49
C TYR A 188 -3.85 8.99 -12.65
N ARG A 189 -3.16 8.79 -11.52
CA ARG A 189 -3.57 7.85 -10.47
C ARG A 189 -3.37 8.48 -9.09
N PRO A 190 -4.41 8.51 -8.23
CA PRO A 190 -4.34 9.18 -6.92
C PRO A 190 -3.40 8.47 -5.93
N TYR A 191 -2.99 7.25 -6.25
CA TYR A 191 -2.07 6.44 -5.45
C TYR A 191 -0.60 6.58 -5.90
N ILE A 192 -0.29 7.57 -6.73
CA ILE A 192 1.09 8.02 -7.00
C ILE A 192 1.38 9.20 -6.07
N TYR A 193 2.44 9.12 -5.27
CA TYR A 193 2.74 10.14 -4.24
C TYR A 193 3.83 11.12 -4.62
N GLY A 194 4.49 10.92 -5.76
CA GLY A 194 5.56 11.80 -6.21
C GLY A 194 6.54 11.12 -7.16
N ALA A 195 7.74 11.68 -7.19
CA ALA A 195 8.87 11.14 -7.94
C ALA A 195 10.17 11.29 -7.14
N SER A 196 11.09 10.34 -7.29
CA SER A 196 12.44 10.46 -6.78
C SER A 196 13.46 10.55 -7.90
N LEU A 197 14.43 11.44 -7.71
CA LEU A 197 15.53 11.70 -8.65
C LEU A 197 16.82 10.93 -8.33
N GLN A 198 16.86 10.25 -7.18
CA GLN A 198 17.95 9.33 -6.85
C GLN A 198 17.79 8.02 -7.62
N ARG A 199 18.89 7.30 -7.78
CA ARG A 199 18.84 5.89 -8.18
C ARG A 199 18.44 4.99 -7.00
N PRO A 200 17.49 4.05 -7.15
CA PRO A 200 17.26 3.03 -6.14
C PRO A 200 18.28 1.90 -6.31
N ARG A 201 19.02 1.55 -5.24
CA ARG A 201 20.14 0.62 -5.33
C ARG A 201 19.84 -0.78 -4.78
N PHE A 202 19.07 -0.87 -3.70
CA PHE A 202 18.84 -2.12 -2.98
C PHE A 202 17.38 -2.26 -2.59
N VAL A 203 16.93 -3.51 -2.55
CA VAL A 203 15.63 -3.88 -1.98
C VAL A 203 15.72 -3.79 -0.45
N PRO A 204 14.85 -3.02 0.23
CA PRO A 204 14.92 -2.75 1.67
C PRO A 204 14.38 -3.90 2.53
N GLY A 205 13.73 -4.90 1.93
CA GLY A 205 13.28 -6.09 2.63
C GLY A 205 14.44 -6.98 3.08
N LYS A 206 14.20 -7.80 4.09
CA LYS A 206 15.15 -8.80 4.60
C LYS A 206 15.49 -9.76 3.46
N HIS A 207 16.78 -9.99 3.22
CA HIS A 207 17.31 -10.73 2.05
C HIS A 207 17.19 -10.01 0.71
N GLY A 208 16.87 -8.71 0.72
CA GLY A 208 16.86 -7.88 -0.48
C GLY A 208 18.23 -7.79 -1.15
N ASN A 209 18.23 -7.86 -2.48
CA ASN A 209 19.42 -7.80 -3.33
C ASN A 209 19.57 -6.42 -3.99
N LYS A 210 20.65 -6.25 -4.78
CA LYS A 210 20.78 -5.12 -5.70
C LYS A 210 19.58 -5.14 -6.67
N ILE A 211 18.96 -3.99 -6.86
CA ILE A 211 17.88 -3.83 -7.85
C ILE A 211 18.44 -4.12 -9.25
N GLN A 212 17.73 -4.94 -10.01
CA GLN A 212 18.03 -5.26 -11.40
C GLN A 212 16.86 -4.82 -12.26
N LEU A 213 17.15 -3.94 -13.21
CA LEU A 213 16.24 -3.49 -14.24
C LEU A 213 16.92 -3.70 -15.59
N ASP A 214 16.14 -3.98 -16.62
CA ASP A 214 16.68 -4.01 -17.97
C ASP A 214 17.00 -2.60 -18.47
N ASP A 215 17.95 -2.53 -19.39
CA ASP A 215 18.46 -1.27 -19.96
C ASP A 215 17.41 -0.48 -20.77
N ARG A 216 16.22 -1.05 -21.04
CA ARG A 216 15.12 -0.38 -21.75
C ARG A 216 14.12 0.26 -20.79
N THR A 217 14.02 -0.23 -19.56
CA THR A 217 13.19 0.38 -18.52
C THR A 217 13.84 1.68 -18.07
N ARG A 218 13.24 2.83 -18.40
CA ARG A 218 13.74 4.16 -18.01
C ARG A 218 12.97 4.78 -16.87
N LEU A 219 11.65 4.59 -16.90
CA LEU A 219 10.71 5.02 -15.87
C LEU A 219 10.02 3.78 -15.33
N PHE A 220 9.80 3.77 -14.03
CA PHE A 220 9.04 2.74 -13.35
C PHE A 220 8.48 3.27 -12.04
N LEU A 221 7.54 2.52 -11.46
CA LEU A 221 6.93 2.84 -10.20
C LEU A 221 7.42 1.88 -9.11
N TYR A 222 7.71 2.42 -7.93
CA TYR A 222 8.20 1.65 -6.80
C TYR A 222 7.60 2.20 -5.50
N GLN A 223 7.22 1.32 -4.57
CA GLN A 223 6.63 1.75 -3.30
C GLN A 223 7.61 2.50 -2.39
N LEU A 224 8.92 2.30 -2.56
CA LEU A 224 9.91 2.91 -1.69
C LEU A 224 10.05 4.43 -1.92
N VAL A 225 10.22 5.19 -0.84
CA VAL A 225 10.47 6.64 -0.91
C VAL A 225 11.94 6.92 -1.19
N GLY A 226 12.21 7.94 -1.99
CA GLY A 226 13.54 8.48 -2.16
C GLY A 226 13.85 9.50 -1.09
N THR A 227 15.03 9.43 -0.49
CA THR A 227 15.47 10.41 0.51
C THR A 227 16.40 11.47 -0.07
N TRP A 228 16.85 11.30 -1.32
CA TRP A 228 17.75 12.22 -2.03
C TRP A 228 17.03 12.77 -3.29
N GLY A 229 16.47 13.97 -3.18
CA GLY A 229 15.73 14.61 -4.27
C GLY A 229 14.35 13.99 -4.48
N GLN A 230 13.42 14.28 -3.57
CA GLN A 230 12.04 13.80 -3.63
C GLN A 230 11.08 14.93 -4.01
N LEU A 231 10.34 14.75 -5.09
CA LEU A 231 9.15 15.52 -5.42
C LEU A 231 7.96 14.94 -4.65
N LEU A 232 7.22 15.76 -3.91
CA LEU A 232 6.04 15.37 -3.16
C LEU A 232 4.78 15.91 -3.83
N PHE A 233 3.79 15.03 -4.02
CA PHE A 233 2.46 15.43 -4.46
C PHE A 233 1.62 15.90 -3.26
N PRO A 234 0.76 16.91 -3.44
CA PRO A 234 0.09 17.60 -2.34
C PRO A 234 -0.84 16.69 -1.53
N LYS A 235 -1.77 15.98 -2.19
CA LYS A 235 -2.74 15.13 -1.46
C LYS A 235 -2.07 14.02 -0.66
N PRO A 236 -1.17 13.20 -1.22
CA PRO A 236 -0.56 12.09 -0.48
C PRO A 236 0.31 12.57 0.68
N TRP A 237 1.02 13.70 0.52
CA TRP A 237 1.80 14.27 1.63
C TRP A 237 0.92 14.79 2.77
N LYS A 238 -0.16 15.51 2.44
CA LYS A 238 -1.11 16.01 3.44
C LYS A 238 -1.76 14.86 4.21
N GLU A 239 -2.13 13.81 3.50
CA GLU A 239 -2.66 12.58 4.08
C GLU A 239 -1.63 11.91 5.01
N PHE A 240 -0.37 11.79 4.59
CA PHE A 240 0.70 11.27 5.42
C PHE A 240 0.85 12.07 6.72
N ARG A 241 0.83 13.42 6.66
CA ARG A 241 1.01 14.24 7.86
C ARG A 241 -0.11 14.01 8.88
N LEU A 242 -1.36 13.93 8.41
CA LEU A 242 -2.51 13.59 9.26
C LEU A 242 -2.41 12.17 9.83
N TRP A 243 -2.01 11.21 9.00
CA TRP A 243 -1.79 9.83 9.42
C TRP A 243 -0.69 9.75 10.49
N TYR A 244 0.45 10.42 10.27
CA TYR A 244 1.57 10.48 11.20
C TYR A 244 1.14 11.05 12.55
N ASP A 245 0.46 12.20 12.55
CA ASP A 245 0.04 12.86 13.79
C ASP A 245 -0.89 11.96 14.62
N ASN A 246 -1.86 11.29 13.98
CA ASN A 246 -2.77 10.35 14.64
C ASN A 246 -2.04 9.12 15.22
N HIS A 247 -1.13 8.51 14.46
CA HIS A 247 -0.40 7.31 14.92
C HIS A 247 0.58 7.66 16.03
N LYS A 248 1.28 8.78 15.88
CA LYS A 248 2.22 9.30 16.87
C LYS A 248 1.52 9.61 18.19
N ALA A 249 0.38 10.29 18.15
CA ALA A 249 -0.41 10.64 19.34
C ALA A 249 -0.91 9.40 20.10
N LYS A 250 -1.20 8.30 19.39
CA LYS A 250 -1.59 7.01 19.97
C LYS A 250 -0.41 6.16 20.46
N GLY A 251 0.83 6.66 20.35
CA GLY A 251 2.03 5.92 20.73
C GLY A 251 2.40 4.77 19.79
N ILE A 252 1.71 4.65 18.64
CA ILE A 252 1.99 3.62 17.63
C ILE A 252 3.34 3.92 16.99
N LYS A 253 4.16 2.88 16.79
CA LYS A 253 5.50 3.01 16.19
C LYS A 253 5.47 2.55 14.73
N PRO A 254 6.33 3.10 13.86
CA PRO A 254 6.36 2.77 12.44
C PRO A 254 7.09 1.44 12.17
N PHE A 255 6.78 0.42 12.97
CA PHE A 255 7.37 -0.90 12.80
C PHE A 255 6.73 -1.61 11.61
N LEU A 256 7.60 -2.17 10.78
CA LEU A 256 7.26 -3.02 9.65
C LEU A 256 8.27 -4.16 9.61
N ASP A 257 7.85 -5.32 10.12
CA ASP A 257 8.74 -6.47 10.24
C ASP A 257 9.22 -6.91 8.86
N GLY A 258 10.44 -7.42 8.79
CA GLY A 258 11.09 -7.75 7.51
C GLY A 258 11.70 -6.56 6.78
N MET A 259 11.51 -5.30 7.21
CA MET A 259 12.15 -4.14 6.59
C MET A 259 13.39 -3.66 7.37
N VAL A 260 14.47 -3.29 6.67
CA VAL A 260 15.69 -2.74 7.31
C VAL A 260 15.43 -1.44 8.08
N THR A 261 14.44 -0.66 7.67
CA THR A 261 14.05 0.62 8.27
C THR A 261 13.51 0.47 9.69
N THR A 262 12.92 -0.69 10.02
CA THR A 262 12.55 -1.03 11.41
C THR A 262 13.79 -1.13 12.30
N GLY A 263 14.88 -1.73 11.79
CA GLY A 263 16.16 -1.79 12.49
C GLY A 263 16.77 -0.40 12.71
N TRP A 264 16.70 0.47 11.70
CA TRP A 264 17.15 1.87 11.83
C TRP A 264 16.35 2.61 12.90
N TYR A 265 15.02 2.53 12.85
CA TYR A 265 14.17 3.20 13.83
C TYR A 265 14.39 2.68 15.26
N LYS A 266 14.57 1.36 15.45
CA LYS A 266 14.93 0.79 16.76
C LYS A 266 16.26 1.35 17.29
N LYS A 267 17.21 1.66 16.41
CA LYS A 267 18.54 2.17 16.79
C LYS A 267 18.55 3.67 17.10
N ILE A 268 17.90 4.50 16.27
CA ILE A 268 18.01 5.97 16.36
C ILE A 268 16.69 6.70 16.63
N GLY A 269 15.57 5.96 16.70
CA GLY A 269 14.27 6.46 17.10
C GLY A 269 13.77 7.61 16.24
N GLU A 270 13.25 8.63 16.91
CA GLU A 270 12.60 9.81 16.31
C GLU A 270 13.58 10.79 15.64
N LYS A 271 14.81 10.38 15.38
CA LYS A 271 15.76 11.16 14.60
C LYS A 271 15.52 11.07 13.09
N ILE A 272 14.75 10.07 12.63
CA ILE A 272 14.46 9.82 11.22
C ILE A 272 12.95 9.75 10.95
N TRP A 273 12.53 10.30 9.81
CA TRP A 273 11.14 10.31 9.36
C TRP A 273 10.83 9.15 8.40
N THR A 274 11.82 8.65 7.67
CA THR A 274 11.66 7.67 6.59
C THR A 274 10.87 6.40 7.00
N PRO A 275 11.09 5.79 8.19
CA PRO A 275 10.31 4.63 8.62
C PRO A 275 8.81 4.93 8.73
N TRP A 276 8.44 6.13 9.22
CA TRP A 276 7.05 6.57 9.30
C TRP A 276 6.40 6.68 7.94
N PHE A 277 7.09 7.28 6.97
CA PHE A 277 6.58 7.41 5.62
C PHE A 277 6.45 6.06 4.94
N ILE A 278 7.45 5.18 5.05
CA ILE A 278 7.39 3.81 4.51
C ILE A 278 6.20 3.04 5.10
N LYS A 279 5.96 3.13 6.41
CA LYS A 279 4.81 2.49 7.05
C LYS A 279 3.49 3.02 6.50
N PHE A 280 3.36 4.33 6.31
CA PHE A 280 2.19 4.94 5.68
C PHE A 280 1.98 4.44 4.25
N ILE A 281 3.04 4.42 3.43
CA ILE A 281 2.97 3.94 2.04
C ILE A 281 2.58 2.47 1.99
N HIS A 282 3.07 1.64 2.92
CA HIS A 282 2.63 0.25 3.05
C HIS A 282 1.14 0.14 3.38
N THR A 283 0.65 0.92 4.36
CA THR A 283 -0.78 0.92 4.71
C THR A 283 -1.65 1.36 3.53
N ARG A 284 -1.23 2.38 2.76
CA ARG A 284 -2.00 2.91 1.62
C ARG A 284 -1.76 2.22 0.28
N GLY A 285 -0.66 1.49 0.11
CA GLY A 285 -0.28 0.88 -1.16
C GLY A 285 -0.06 1.93 -2.25
N TYR A 286 0.68 2.99 -1.95
CA TYR A 286 1.01 4.06 -2.92
C TYR A 286 2.39 3.83 -3.57
N PHE A 287 2.65 4.53 -4.68
CA PHE A 287 3.86 4.38 -5.50
C PHE A 287 4.55 5.71 -5.79
N ASN A 288 5.88 5.64 -5.95
CA ASN A 288 6.75 6.72 -6.37
C ASN A 288 7.20 6.46 -7.79
N ILE A 289 7.37 7.50 -8.59
CA ILE A 289 8.05 7.39 -9.89
C ILE A 289 9.56 7.40 -9.67
N TYR A 290 10.27 6.50 -10.34
CA TYR A 290 11.73 6.42 -10.35
C TYR A 290 12.29 6.39 -11.77
N THR A 291 13.55 6.77 -11.86
CA THR A 291 14.36 6.70 -13.08
C THR A 291 15.35 5.56 -13.02
N ASN A 292 15.64 4.96 -14.17
CA ASN A 292 16.74 4.03 -14.38
C ASN A 292 17.60 4.52 -15.55
N PHE A 293 18.67 5.24 -15.22
CA PHE A 293 19.65 5.72 -16.20
C PHE A 293 20.85 4.78 -16.26
N LEU A 294 21.42 4.64 -17.46
CA LEU A 294 22.61 3.84 -17.67
C LEU A 294 23.80 4.39 -16.89
N HIS A 295 24.79 3.52 -16.64
CA HIS A 295 26.08 3.87 -16.02
C HIS A 295 25.97 4.44 -14.60
N GLU A 296 24.99 3.94 -13.82
CA GLU A 296 24.75 4.38 -12.43
C GLU A 296 24.57 5.90 -12.29
N ARG A 297 23.96 6.55 -13.29
CA ARG A 297 23.66 7.98 -13.26
C ARG A 297 22.34 8.29 -12.55
N ALA A 298 22.20 9.52 -12.06
CA ALA A 298 21.00 10.02 -11.41
C ALA A 298 20.81 11.52 -11.65
N LEU A 299 19.58 12.01 -11.45
CA LEU A 299 19.27 13.45 -11.49
C LEU A 299 19.51 14.13 -10.13
N SER A 300 19.66 13.36 -9.06
CA SER A 300 20.10 13.82 -7.75
C SER A 300 21.11 12.84 -7.15
N VAL A 301 22.21 13.38 -6.61
CA VAL A 301 23.33 12.63 -6.02
C VAL A 301 23.52 13.12 -4.59
N SER A 302 23.69 12.20 -3.63
CA SER A 302 24.12 12.54 -2.28
C SER A 302 25.63 12.44 -2.16
N HIS A 303 26.27 13.48 -1.64
CA HIS A 303 27.70 13.46 -1.30
C HIS A 303 28.00 12.73 0.02
N ARG A 304 26.94 12.26 0.71
CA ARG A 304 27.01 11.47 1.94
C ARG A 304 27.94 12.13 2.96
N ASP A 305 27.75 13.44 3.12
CA ASP A 305 28.56 14.26 4.01
C ASP A 305 28.32 13.82 5.47
N ALA A 306 29.36 13.92 6.30
CA ALA A 306 29.27 13.52 7.71
C ALA A 306 28.12 14.25 8.43
N GLY A 307 27.27 13.51 9.15
CA GLY A 307 26.04 14.00 9.74
C GLY A 307 25.25 12.91 10.46
N VAL A 308 23.91 13.04 10.51
CA VAL A 308 23.03 12.11 11.23
C VAL A 308 23.16 10.66 10.73
N ASN A 309 23.31 10.48 9.42
CA ASN A 309 23.32 9.17 8.77
C ASN A 309 24.75 8.62 8.52
N TYR A 310 25.75 9.49 8.38
CA TYR A 310 27.12 9.12 8.02
C TYR A 310 28.12 9.65 9.05
N GLY A 311 28.98 8.78 9.59
CA GLY A 311 30.03 9.20 10.53
C GLY A 311 31.22 9.93 9.88
N LYS A 312 31.38 9.81 8.55
CA LYS A 312 32.44 10.44 7.74
C LYS A 312 31.90 10.71 6.32
N THR A 313 32.38 11.77 5.68
CA THR A 313 32.08 12.06 4.28
C THR A 313 32.60 10.94 3.38
N ALA A 314 31.76 10.44 2.47
CA ALA A 314 32.09 9.34 1.57
C ALA A 314 32.11 9.73 0.08
N GLY A 315 31.80 10.99 -0.23
CA GLY A 315 31.69 11.50 -1.61
C GLY A 315 30.40 11.05 -2.29
N PRO A 316 30.22 11.41 -3.58
CA PRO A 316 28.99 11.15 -4.31
C PRO A 316 28.62 9.66 -4.31
N ASP A 317 27.34 9.35 -4.17
CA ASP A 317 26.83 7.97 -4.20
C ASP A 317 26.71 7.42 -5.64
N SER A 318 26.67 8.30 -6.63
CA SER A 318 26.42 8.02 -8.04
C SER A 318 26.95 9.14 -8.95
N HIS A 319 26.77 8.99 -10.27
CA HIS A 319 27.18 10.00 -11.24
C HIS A 319 26.03 10.96 -11.55
N ILE A 320 26.29 12.27 -11.51
CA ILE A 320 25.27 13.25 -11.90
C ILE A 320 25.05 13.18 -13.41
N LEU A 321 23.79 13.18 -13.84
CA LEU A 321 23.44 13.27 -15.25
C LEU A 321 23.58 14.72 -15.74
N ASP A 322 24.18 14.93 -16.90
CA ASP A 322 24.34 16.23 -17.54
C ASP A 322 23.83 16.23 -18.99
N GLU A 323 23.79 17.41 -19.60
CA GLU A 323 23.31 17.60 -20.99
C GLU A 323 24.20 16.91 -22.03
N SER A 324 25.48 16.72 -21.72
CA SER A 324 26.46 16.18 -22.67
C SER A 324 26.31 14.68 -22.92
N SER A 325 25.53 14.00 -22.08
CA SER A 325 25.49 12.54 -22.03
C SER A 325 24.08 11.94 -22.09
N LEU A 326 23.09 12.65 -22.62
CA LEU A 326 21.70 12.17 -22.60
C LEU A 326 21.49 10.86 -23.36
N ASP A 327 20.81 9.94 -22.71
CA ASP A 327 20.34 8.71 -23.34
C ASP A 327 19.30 9.05 -24.43
N PHE A 328 19.29 8.28 -25.52
CA PHE A 328 18.29 8.45 -26.60
C PHE A 328 16.88 8.46 -26.01
N GLY A 329 16.02 9.42 -26.35
CA GLY A 329 14.64 9.47 -25.83
C GLY A 329 14.54 9.73 -24.32
N PHE A 330 15.54 10.39 -23.71
CA PHE A 330 15.52 10.81 -22.30
C PHE A 330 14.26 11.60 -21.91
N TRP A 331 13.72 12.40 -22.83
CA TRP A 331 12.53 13.21 -22.61
C TRP A 331 11.20 12.47 -22.89
N ASP A 332 11.26 11.22 -23.36
CA ASP A 332 10.07 10.45 -23.73
C ASP A 332 9.34 9.96 -22.48
N MET A 333 8.14 10.47 -22.25
CA MET A 333 7.26 10.04 -21.16
C MET A 333 6.31 8.96 -21.68
N GLN A 334 6.57 7.71 -21.34
CA GLN A 334 5.72 6.58 -21.74
C GLN A 334 4.34 6.66 -21.05
N PRO A 335 3.26 6.20 -21.70
CA PRO A 335 1.97 6.02 -21.03
C PRO A 335 2.12 5.25 -19.72
N LEU A 336 1.34 5.60 -18.70
CA LEU A 336 1.44 4.96 -17.39
C LEU A 336 1.16 3.44 -17.46
N SER A 337 0.32 3.02 -18.41
CA SER A 337 0.01 1.61 -18.69
C SER A 337 1.24 0.77 -19.09
N ASP A 338 2.27 1.43 -19.63
CA ASP A 338 3.45 0.77 -20.17
C ASP A 338 4.60 0.74 -19.15
N LEU A 339 4.47 1.51 -18.06
CA LEU A 339 5.44 1.53 -16.98
C LEU A 339 5.29 0.30 -16.10
N ARG A 340 6.44 -0.23 -15.64
CA ARG A 340 6.46 -1.33 -14.67
C ARG A 340 6.25 -0.82 -13.25
N TRP A 341 5.58 -1.62 -12.43
CA TRP A 341 5.24 -1.29 -11.05
C TRP A 341 5.84 -2.32 -10.11
N TYR A 342 6.48 -1.88 -9.04
CA TYR A 342 7.19 -2.74 -8.11
C TYR A 342 6.75 -2.51 -6.66
N ASP A 343 6.46 -3.60 -5.95
CA ASP A 343 6.23 -3.59 -4.50
C ASP A 343 7.52 -3.40 -3.70
N PHE A 344 7.47 -3.29 -2.37
CA PHE A 344 8.68 -3.16 -1.53
C PHE A 344 9.76 -4.23 -1.72
N CYS A 345 9.38 -5.44 -2.14
CA CYS A 345 10.29 -6.55 -2.42
C CYS A 345 10.84 -6.52 -3.85
N PHE A 346 10.50 -5.47 -4.61
CA PHE A 346 10.85 -5.30 -6.01
C PHE A 346 10.27 -6.41 -6.90
N ARG A 347 9.12 -6.98 -6.50
CA ARG A 347 8.33 -7.86 -7.36
C ARG A 347 7.44 -7.01 -8.24
N GLU A 348 7.36 -7.38 -9.52
CA GLU A 348 6.47 -6.70 -10.45
C GLU A 348 5.00 -6.96 -10.05
N ILE A 349 4.22 -5.90 -10.03
CA ILE A 349 2.79 -5.94 -9.76
C ILE A 349 2.05 -5.35 -10.96
N PHE A 350 0.80 -5.75 -11.12
CA PHE A 350 -0.07 -5.22 -12.17
C PHE A 350 -1.28 -4.60 -11.47
N PRO A 351 -1.37 -3.27 -11.35
CA PRO A 351 -2.53 -2.61 -10.73
C PRO A 351 -3.82 -2.82 -11.54
N GLU A 352 -4.96 -2.57 -10.90
CA GLU A 352 -6.28 -2.45 -11.56
C GLU A 352 -6.77 -3.74 -12.26
N ARG A 353 -6.44 -4.90 -11.71
CA ARG A 353 -6.82 -6.22 -12.26
C ARG A 353 -8.26 -6.60 -11.96
N VAL A 354 -9.20 -5.92 -12.61
CA VAL A 354 -10.64 -6.23 -12.55
C VAL A 354 -11.04 -7.05 -13.77
N VAL A 355 -11.66 -8.21 -13.53
CA VAL A 355 -12.17 -9.10 -14.58
C VAL A 355 -13.68 -8.91 -14.73
N GLY A 356 -14.10 -8.42 -15.89
CA GLY A 356 -15.49 -8.19 -16.27
C GLY A 356 -16.01 -9.13 -17.36
N SER A 357 -15.17 -9.99 -17.94
CA SER A 357 -15.55 -10.90 -19.04
C SER A 357 -14.85 -12.27 -18.99
N LEU A 358 -15.35 -13.24 -19.77
CA LEU A 358 -14.75 -14.58 -19.88
C LEU A 358 -13.38 -14.58 -20.57
N ASP A 359 -13.14 -13.62 -21.46
CA ASP A 359 -11.87 -13.50 -22.19
C ASP A 359 -10.79 -12.92 -21.27
N GLU A 360 -11.12 -11.85 -20.53
CA GLU A 360 -10.27 -11.32 -19.47
C GLU A 360 -9.97 -12.38 -18.40
N LEU A 361 -10.97 -13.16 -18.00
CA LEU A 361 -10.77 -14.26 -17.05
C LEU A 361 -9.75 -15.27 -17.58
N GLY A 362 -9.82 -15.64 -18.87
CA GLY A 362 -8.83 -16.54 -19.48
C GLY A 362 -7.40 -16.01 -19.38
N SER A 363 -7.20 -14.72 -19.65
CA SER A 363 -5.90 -14.04 -19.52
C SER A 363 -5.40 -14.04 -18.08
N VAL A 364 -6.26 -13.68 -17.12
CA VAL A 364 -5.91 -13.65 -15.69
C VAL A 364 -5.59 -15.04 -15.15
N LEU A 365 -6.37 -16.07 -15.50
CA LEU A 365 -6.09 -17.45 -15.09
C LEU A 365 -4.72 -17.91 -15.59
N ASN A 366 -4.38 -17.60 -16.83
CA ASN A 366 -3.08 -17.92 -17.41
C ASN A 366 -1.93 -17.21 -16.68
N SER A 367 -2.14 -15.96 -16.23
CA SER A 367 -1.10 -15.20 -15.54
C SER A 367 -0.91 -15.57 -14.06
N VAL A 368 -1.92 -16.17 -13.41
CA VAL A 368 -1.85 -16.50 -11.96
C VAL A 368 -1.55 -17.95 -11.68
N GLN A 369 -1.89 -18.88 -12.58
CA GLN A 369 -1.74 -20.31 -12.31
C GLN A 369 -0.32 -20.68 -11.87
N LYS A 370 -0.21 -21.64 -10.94
CA LYS A 370 1.06 -22.24 -10.54
C LYS A 370 0.93 -23.75 -10.57
N GLN A 371 1.80 -24.42 -11.32
CA GLN A 371 1.73 -25.87 -11.53
C GLN A 371 0.34 -26.33 -12.00
N ASP A 372 -0.26 -25.54 -12.89
CA ASP A 372 -1.61 -25.74 -13.40
C ASP A 372 -2.71 -25.68 -12.32
N THR A 373 -2.46 -25.05 -11.16
CA THR A 373 -3.44 -24.89 -10.09
C THR A 373 -3.81 -23.42 -9.90
N VAL A 374 -5.11 -23.18 -9.70
CA VAL A 374 -5.69 -21.87 -9.38
C VAL A 374 -6.57 -21.98 -8.13
N ILE A 375 -6.54 -20.95 -7.28
CA ILE A 375 -7.40 -20.82 -6.10
C ILE A 375 -8.43 -19.73 -6.36
N ILE A 376 -9.72 -20.05 -6.29
CA ILE A 376 -10.80 -19.06 -6.26
C ILE A 376 -11.16 -18.82 -4.81
N VAL A 377 -11.12 -17.56 -4.38
CA VAL A 377 -11.39 -17.16 -3.00
C VAL A 377 -12.63 -16.28 -2.95
N SER A 378 -13.67 -16.76 -2.28
CA SER A 378 -14.90 -16.01 -2.06
C SER A 378 -14.80 -15.07 -0.87
N LEU A 379 -15.04 -13.79 -1.13
CA LEU A 379 -15.04 -12.72 -0.12
C LEU A 379 -16.46 -12.28 0.27
N PHE A 380 -17.49 -12.92 -0.27
CA PHE A 380 -18.89 -12.59 0.03
C PHE A 380 -19.19 -12.76 1.52
N GLY A 381 -19.72 -11.70 2.14
CA GLY A 381 -20.05 -11.69 3.57
C GLY A 381 -18.85 -11.74 4.53
N VAL A 382 -17.61 -11.64 4.03
CA VAL A 382 -16.41 -11.72 4.87
C VAL A 382 -16.02 -10.32 5.35
N PRO A 383 -15.81 -10.09 6.67
CA PRO A 383 -15.40 -8.79 7.19
C PRO A 383 -14.04 -8.35 6.62
N GLU A 384 -13.88 -7.06 6.29
CA GLU A 384 -12.64 -6.53 5.68
C GLU A 384 -11.38 -6.86 6.48
N MET A 385 -11.44 -6.77 7.81
CA MET A 385 -10.32 -7.09 8.69
C MET A 385 -9.83 -8.54 8.54
N VAL A 386 -10.75 -9.46 8.26
CA VAL A 386 -10.46 -10.88 8.02
C VAL A 386 -9.84 -11.06 6.64
N ILE A 387 -10.37 -10.37 5.62
CA ILE A 387 -9.81 -10.37 4.27
C ILE A 387 -8.37 -9.84 4.27
N ARG A 388 -8.12 -8.73 4.98
CA ARG A 388 -6.77 -8.17 5.11
C ARG A 388 -5.82 -9.17 5.80
N ASN A 389 -6.27 -9.82 6.87
CA ASN A 389 -5.47 -10.86 7.53
C ASN A 389 -5.18 -12.05 6.58
N LEU A 390 -6.18 -12.50 5.82
CA LEU A 390 -6.03 -13.55 4.80
C LEU A 390 -4.98 -13.18 3.75
N LEU A 391 -5.02 -11.97 3.21
CA LEU A 391 -4.05 -11.51 2.21
C LEU A 391 -2.63 -11.41 2.77
N CYS A 392 -2.47 -11.00 4.03
CA CYS A 392 -1.16 -11.03 4.69
C CYS A 392 -0.62 -12.47 4.85
N HIS A 393 -1.51 -13.46 5.05
CA HIS A 393 -1.11 -14.89 5.07
C HIS A 393 -0.74 -15.39 3.67
N PHE A 394 -1.47 -14.96 2.64
CA PHE A 394 -1.10 -15.29 1.27
C PHE A 394 0.29 -14.74 0.91
N GLU A 395 0.57 -13.49 1.28
CA GLU A 395 1.89 -12.90 1.08
C GLU A 395 2.96 -13.65 1.88
N SER A 396 2.72 -13.95 3.17
CA SER A 396 3.70 -14.65 4.01
C SER A 396 4.00 -16.07 3.56
N LEU A 397 3.01 -16.76 2.97
CA LEU A 397 3.11 -18.11 2.43
C LEU A 397 3.52 -18.16 0.95
N ASN A 398 3.79 -17.02 0.32
CA ASN A 398 4.10 -16.91 -1.11
C ASN A 398 3.02 -17.50 -2.03
N LEU A 399 1.75 -17.37 -1.63
CA LEU A 399 0.59 -17.79 -2.41
C LEU A 399 0.16 -16.63 -3.28
N TRP A 400 0.33 -16.77 -4.61
CA TRP A 400 -0.05 -15.75 -5.61
C TRP A 400 -1.01 -16.27 -6.68
N HIS A 401 -1.31 -17.57 -6.66
CA HIS A 401 -2.08 -18.25 -7.70
C HIS A 401 -3.58 -18.27 -7.40
N TYR A 402 -4.11 -17.11 -7.02
CA TYR A 402 -5.52 -16.95 -6.65
C TYR A 402 -6.24 -15.91 -7.51
N VAL A 403 -7.58 -15.97 -7.49
CA VAL A 403 -8.49 -14.95 -7.99
C VAL A 403 -9.55 -14.71 -6.92
N LEU A 404 -9.80 -13.44 -6.59
CA LEU A 404 -10.77 -13.05 -5.57
C LEU A 404 -12.13 -12.77 -6.22
N ILE A 405 -13.21 -13.25 -5.60
CA ILE A 405 -14.59 -12.93 -6.00
C ILE A 405 -15.30 -12.27 -4.81
N GLY A 406 -16.14 -11.27 -5.06
CA GLY A 406 -16.85 -10.56 -4.02
C GLY A 406 -17.89 -9.60 -4.58
N SER A 407 -18.71 -9.03 -3.69
CA SER A 407 -19.62 -7.94 -4.06
C SER A 407 -18.81 -6.70 -4.47
N GLU A 408 -19.23 -6.04 -5.55
CA GLU A 408 -18.58 -4.82 -6.03
C GLU A 408 -18.64 -3.73 -4.95
N SER A 409 -17.48 -3.21 -4.56
CA SER A 409 -17.31 -2.25 -3.46
C SER A 409 -15.99 -1.52 -3.60
N ASP A 410 -15.87 -0.34 -2.98
CA ASP A 410 -14.61 0.41 -2.90
C ASP A 410 -13.46 -0.45 -2.37
N PHE A 411 -13.74 -1.31 -1.39
CA PHE A 411 -12.76 -2.24 -0.84
C PHE A 411 -12.28 -3.28 -1.87
N LEU A 412 -13.20 -3.93 -2.60
CA LEU A 412 -12.82 -4.90 -3.63
C LEU A 412 -11.96 -4.26 -4.73
N PHE A 413 -12.31 -3.04 -5.15
CA PHE A 413 -11.51 -2.29 -6.12
C PHE A 413 -10.19 -1.75 -5.54
N ASP A 414 -10.09 -1.48 -4.24
CA ASP A 414 -8.81 -1.22 -3.57
C ASP A 414 -7.88 -2.43 -3.64
N LEU A 415 -8.41 -3.66 -3.52
CA LEU A 415 -7.61 -4.87 -3.72
C LEU A 415 -7.10 -4.97 -5.16
N ALA A 416 -7.96 -4.69 -6.15
CA ALA A 416 -7.58 -4.66 -7.56
C ALA A 416 -6.49 -3.64 -7.84
N ARG A 417 -6.64 -2.42 -7.30
CA ARG A 417 -5.67 -1.33 -7.37
C ARG A 417 -4.30 -1.72 -6.80
N ARG A 418 -4.27 -2.54 -5.74
CA ARG A 418 -3.04 -3.10 -5.14
C ARG A 418 -2.46 -4.29 -5.90
N GLY A 419 -3.13 -4.72 -6.98
CA GLY A 419 -2.67 -5.75 -7.91
C GLY A 419 -3.23 -7.14 -7.66
N HIS A 420 -4.18 -7.29 -6.74
CA HIS A 420 -4.91 -8.54 -6.56
C HIS A 420 -5.91 -8.73 -7.71
N PRO A 421 -5.92 -9.88 -8.39
CA PRO A 421 -6.93 -10.17 -9.42
C PRO A 421 -8.31 -10.35 -8.78
N VAL A 422 -9.27 -9.52 -9.17
CA VAL A 422 -10.64 -9.57 -8.67
C VAL A 422 -11.65 -9.77 -9.80
N ILE A 423 -12.76 -10.45 -9.53
CA ILE A 423 -13.91 -10.47 -10.44
C ILE A 423 -14.85 -9.32 -10.07
N GLY A 424 -15.11 -8.43 -11.02
CA GLY A 424 -16.23 -7.48 -10.92
C GLY A 424 -17.52 -8.25 -11.12
N THR A 425 -18.11 -8.76 -10.03
CA THR A 425 -19.14 -9.80 -10.11
C THR A 425 -20.35 -9.38 -10.94
N ASP A 426 -20.85 -8.15 -10.78
CA ASP A 426 -22.04 -7.71 -11.50
C ASP A 426 -21.73 -7.48 -12.99
N GLN A 427 -20.59 -6.85 -13.27
CA GLN A 427 -20.12 -6.68 -14.66
C GLN A 427 -19.91 -8.04 -15.34
N PHE A 428 -19.26 -8.98 -14.66
CA PHE A 428 -18.98 -10.32 -15.16
C PHE A 428 -20.27 -11.12 -15.41
N LEU A 429 -21.19 -11.14 -14.45
CA LEU A 429 -22.45 -11.87 -14.61
C LEU A 429 -23.34 -11.26 -15.70
N ARG A 430 -23.27 -9.94 -15.91
CA ARG A 430 -23.94 -9.28 -17.05
C ARG A 430 -23.33 -9.69 -18.38
N SER A 431 -22.00 -9.70 -18.51
CA SER A 431 -21.31 -10.02 -19.77
C SER A 431 -21.57 -11.46 -20.24
N VAL A 432 -21.77 -12.40 -19.31
CA VAL A 432 -22.12 -13.80 -19.61
C VAL A 432 -23.63 -14.06 -19.71
N GLY A 433 -24.47 -13.03 -19.53
CA GLY A 433 -25.92 -13.15 -19.61
C GLY A 433 -26.56 -13.96 -18.47
N ALA A 434 -25.88 -14.09 -17.32
CA ALA A 434 -26.35 -14.91 -16.18
C ALA A 434 -27.70 -14.45 -15.63
N HIS A 435 -28.04 -13.17 -15.77
CA HIS A 435 -29.32 -12.61 -15.32
C HIS A 435 -30.56 -13.27 -15.94
N LYS A 436 -30.41 -13.98 -17.06
CA LYS A 436 -31.50 -14.72 -17.72
C LYS A 436 -31.76 -16.10 -17.11
N LEU A 437 -30.88 -16.58 -16.22
CA LEU A 437 -30.87 -17.97 -15.76
C LEU A 437 -31.49 -18.17 -14.37
N THR A 438 -31.64 -17.10 -13.58
CA THR A 438 -32.13 -17.17 -12.20
C THR A 438 -33.13 -16.06 -11.92
N SER A 439 -34.21 -16.40 -11.20
CA SER A 439 -35.11 -15.39 -10.64
C SER A 439 -34.49 -14.79 -9.38
N PHE A 440 -33.99 -13.57 -9.46
CA PHE A 440 -33.50 -12.85 -8.29
C PHE A 440 -34.68 -12.42 -7.42
N GLN A 441 -34.94 -13.13 -6.33
CA GLN A 441 -35.72 -12.58 -5.22
C GLN A 441 -34.76 -11.78 -4.32
N ASP A 442 -35.16 -10.58 -3.90
CA ASP A 442 -34.28 -9.61 -3.21
C ASP A 442 -33.50 -10.21 -2.02
N SER A 443 -34.07 -11.18 -1.29
CA SER A 443 -33.43 -11.76 -0.10
C SER A 443 -32.28 -12.73 -0.38
N ASN A 444 -32.13 -13.28 -1.60
CA ASN A 444 -31.11 -14.30 -1.92
C ASN A 444 -30.16 -13.90 -3.06
N VAL A 445 -30.23 -12.65 -3.51
CA VAL A 445 -29.52 -12.18 -4.71
C VAL A 445 -28.01 -12.40 -4.62
N GLU A 446 -27.38 -11.98 -3.53
CA GLU A 446 -25.92 -12.08 -3.36
C GLU A 446 -25.46 -13.54 -3.28
N MET A 447 -26.19 -14.41 -2.58
CA MET A 447 -25.88 -15.85 -2.53
C MET A 447 -25.96 -16.50 -3.92
N ILE A 448 -26.97 -16.14 -4.71
CA ILE A 448 -27.12 -16.64 -6.09
C ILE A 448 -25.96 -16.14 -6.97
N LYS A 449 -25.61 -14.85 -6.87
CA LYS A 449 -24.47 -14.28 -7.62
C LYS A 449 -23.17 -15.01 -7.28
N GLU A 450 -22.88 -15.20 -6.00
CA GLU A 450 -21.70 -15.90 -5.51
C GLU A 450 -21.60 -17.32 -6.10
N VAL A 451 -22.69 -18.09 -6.01
CA VAL A 451 -22.73 -19.48 -6.49
C VAL A 451 -22.59 -19.55 -8.01
N LEU A 452 -23.23 -18.65 -8.75
CA LEU A 452 -23.13 -18.59 -10.20
C LEU A 452 -21.72 -18.19 -10.66
N VAL A 453 -21.12 -17.17 -10.05
CA VAL A 453 -19.77 -16.73 -10.44
C VAL A 453 -18.74 -17.83 -10.15
N LYS A 454 -18.82 -18.51 -9.00
CA LYS A 454 -18.01 -19.71 -8.70
C LYS A 454 -18.15 -20.78 -9.80
N ALA A 455 -19.38 -21.03 -10.27
CA ALA A 455 -19.63 -22.03 -11.32
C ALA A 455 -19.03 -21.63 -12.68
N TYR A 456 -19.15 -20.35 -13.08
CA TYR A 456 -18.51 -19.86 -14.31
C TYR A 456 -16.99 -19.96 -14.26
N LEU A 457 -16.38 -19.58 -13.13
CA LEU A 457 -14.93 -19.67 -12.93
C LEU A 457 -14.48 -21.13 -12.95
N LEU A 458 -15.20 -22.03 -12.27
CA LEU A 458 -14.95 -23.47 -12.33
C LEU A 458 -14.97 -24.00 -13.76
N LYS A 459 -16.00 -23.67 -14.55
CA LYS A 459 -16.10 -24.08 -15.95
C LYS A 459 -14.88 -23.60 -16.75
N LYS A 460 -14.54 -22.31 -16.65
CA LYS A 460 -13.42 -21.72 -17.40
C LYS A 460 -12.06 -22.35 -17.01
N CYS A 461 -11.84 -22.64 -15.73
CA CYS A 461 -10.64 -23.34 -15.26
C CYS A 461 -10.54 -24.76 -15.83
N LEU A 462 -11.64 -25.53 -15.84
CA LEU A 462 -11.66 -26.89 -16.38
C LEU A 462 -11.43 -26.94 -17.90
N GLU A 463 -12.00 -25.97 -18.63
CA GLU A 463 -11.74 -25.77 -20.06
C GLU A 463 -10.26 -25.44 -20.33
N SER A 464 -9.68 -24.60 -19.48
CA SER A 464 -8.27 -24.19 -19.53
C SER A 464 -7.29 -25.22 -18.98
N ARG A 465 -7.79 -26.40 -18.56
CA ARG A 465 -7.00 -27.53 -18.03
C ARG A 465 -6.29 -27.26 -16.70
N TYR A 466 -6.86 -26.42 -15.85
CA TYR A 466 -6.34 -26.17 -14.50
C TYR A 466 -7.01 -27.03 -13.44
N ASN A 467 -6.24 -27.42 -12.42
CA ASN A 467 -6.77 -27.79 -11.12
C ASN A 467 -7.34 -26.53 -10.46
N ILE A 468 -8.42 -26.67 -9.71
CA ILE A 468 -9.07 -25.54 -9.07
C ILE A 468 -9.46 -25.89 -7.65
N TRP A 469 -9.07 -25.00 -6.74
CA TRP A 469 -9.63 -24.89 -5.40
C TRP A 469 -10.66 -23.77 -5.40
N VAL A 470 -11.84 -24.01 -4.86
CA VAL A 470 -12.83 -22.98 -4.53
C VAL A 470 -12.94 -22.95 -3.02
N VAL A 471 -12.62 -21.79 -2.45
CA VAL A 471 -12.42 -21.58 -1.02
C VAL A 471 -13.18 -20.34 -0.60
N ASP A 472 -13.76 -20.35 0.59
CA ASP A 472 -14.43 -19.18 1.15
C ASP A 472 -13.50 -18.47 2.13
N GLY A 473 -13.68 -17.16 2.31
CA GLY A 473 -12.82 -16.33 3.16
C GLY A 473 -12.95 -16.62 4.66
N ASN A 474 -13.73 -17.66 5.02
CA ASN A 474 -13.73 -18.30 6.34
C ASN A 474 -12.67 -19.40 6.49
N VAL A 475 -11.80 -19.61 5.50
CA VAL A 475 -10.66 -20.51 5.54
C VAL A 475 -9.37 -19.70 5.45
N LEU A 476 -8.48 -19.90 6.41
CA LEU A 476 -7.18 -19.25 6.51
C LEU A 476 -6.07 -20.31 6.37
N PRO A 477 -5.28 -20.31 5.29
CA PRO A 477 -4.14 -21.20 5.19
C PRO A 477 -3.05 -20.78 6.18
N VAL A 478 -2.36 -21.77 6.72
CA VAL A 478 -1.18 -21.60 7.60
C VAL A 478 0.06 -22.29 7.01
N ASN A 479 -0.12 -23.04 5.92
CA ASN A 479 0.93 -23.68 5.13
C ASN A 479 0.59 -23.55 3.63
N SER A 480 1.59 -23.35 2.79
CA SER A 480 1.47 -23.30 1.33
C SER A 480 1.07 -24.64 0.69
N ASP A 481 1.36 -25.77 1.35
CA ASP A 481 1.15 -27.11 0.78
C ASP A 481 -0.33 -27.48 0.60
N LEU A 482 -1.23 -26.79 1.30
CA LEU A 482 -2.68 -27.02 1.29
C LEU A 482 -3.26 -27.14 -0.12
N PHE A 483 -2.74 -26.33 -1.05
CA PHE A 483 -3.29 -26.19 -2.39
C PHE A 483 -2.55 -27.00 -3.45
N ILE A 484 -1.50 -27.74 -3.08
CA ILE A 484 -0.58 -28.40 -4.03
C ILE A 484 -0.84 -29.90 -4.14
N GLU A 485 -1.09 -30.61 -3.03
CA GLU A 485 -1.22 -32.07 -3.05
C GLU A 485 -2.68 -32.55 -3.06
N SER A 486 -3.23 -32.82 -4.25
CA SER A 486 -4.46 -33.61 -4.38
C SER A 486 -4.12 -35.09 -4.57
N HIS A 487 -4.62 -35.97 -3.71
CA HIS A 487 -4.47 -37.42 -3.91
C HIS A 487 -5.01 -37.85 -5.28
N PRO A 488 -4.30 -38.72 -6.03
CA PRO A 488 -4.59 -38.99 -7.44
C PRO A 488 -5.85 -39.84 -7.69
N SER A 489 -6.60 -40.18 -6.64
CA SER A 489 -7.65 -41.21 -6.71
C SER A 489 -9.04 -40.67 -7.08
N TYR A 490 -9.30 -39.37 -6.94
CA TYR A 490 -10.60 -38.75 -7.27
C TYR A 490 -10.42 -37.44 -8.04
N ASP A 491 -11.41 -37.12 -8.85
CA ASP A 491 -11.45 -35.84 -9.59
C ASP A 491 -12.04 -34.70 -8.75
N PHE A 492 -12.87 -35.01 -7.74
CA PHE A 492 -13.61 -34.03 -6.96
C PHE A 492 -13.52 -34.32 -5.47
N TYR A 493 -13.21 -33.28 -4.70
CA TYR A 493 -13.16 -33.33 -3.25
C TYR A 493 -13.97 -32.20 -2.64
N ILE A 494 -14.65 -32.50 -1.52
CA ILE A 494 -15.50 -31.54 -0.81
C ILE A 494 -15.21 -31.58 0.70
N GLY A 495 -14.91 -30.42 1.28
CA GLY A 495 -14.93 -30.17 2.71
C GLY A 495 -16.33 -29.71 3.12
N LYS A 496 -17.02 -30.49 3.96
CA LYS A 496 -18.41 -30.19 4.32
C LYS A 496 -18.53 -29.02 5.30
N SER A 497 -17.51 -28.82 6.13
CA SER A 497 -17.52 -27.84 7.22
C SER A 497 -16.84 -26.53 6.84
N SER A 498 -15.80 -26.62 6.02
CA SER A 498 -15.02 -25.49 5.46
C SER A 498 -15.56 -24.99 4.14
N GLU A 499 -16.50 -25.72 3.52
CA GLU A 499 -17.04 -25.49 2.17
C GLU A 499 -15.98 -25.53 1.05
N LEU A 500 -14.79 -26.05 1.35
CA LEU A 500 -13.74 -26.28 0.37
C LEU A 500 -14.23 -27.20 -0.74
N PHE A 501 -13.99 -26.79 -1.98
CA PHE A 501 -14.23 -27.62 -3.15
C PHE A 501 -12.97 -27.69 -4.00
N PHE A 502 -12.59 -28.89 -4.39
CA PHE A 502 -11.49 -29.10 -5.34
C PHE A 502 -11.96 -29.87 -6.55
N ALA A 503 -11.54 -29.43 -7.73
CA ALA A 503 -11.67 -30.17 -8.97
C ALA A 503 -10.31 -30.32 -9.66
N ARG A 504 -10.00 -31.55 -10.04
CA ARG A 504 -8.77 -31.91 -10.74
C ARG A 504 -8.85 -31.58 -12.23
N ARG A 505 -7.73 -31.23 -12.83
CA ARG A 505 -7.57 -31.21 -14.29
C ARG A 505 -7.61 -32.64 -14.84
N SER A 506 -8.80 -33.13 -15.18
CA SER A 506 -8.96 -34.43 -15.85
C SER A 506 -9.95 -34.33 -17.01
N SER A 507 -9.87 -35.30 -17.93
CA SER A 507 -10.84 -35.43 -19.02
C SER A 507 -12.25 -35.66 -18.48
N SER A 508 -12.36 -36.47 -17.43
CA SER A 508 -13.60 -36.72 -16.68
C SER A 508 -14.18 -35.42 -16.13
N ALA A 509 -13.39 -34.63 -15.40
CA ALA A 509 -13.83 -33.35 -14.85
C ALA A 509 -14.23 -32.35 -15.95
N ARG A 510 -13.50 -32.31 -17.08
CA ARG A 510 -13.84 -31.43 -18.21
C ARG A 510 -15.19 -31.79 -18.85
N SER A 511 -15.54 -33.08 -18.91
CA SER A 511 -16.82 -33.49 -19.49
C SER A 511 -18.03 -32.98 -18.70
N ILE A 512 -17.85 -32.68 -17.41
CA ILE A 512 -18.87 -32.05 -16.57
C ILE A 512 -19.07 -30.58 -16.93
N GLY A 513 -18.00 -29.87 -17.31
CA GLY A 513 -18.02 -28.46 -17.73
C GLY A 513 -18.52 -28.20 -19.15
N GLY A 514 -19.30 -29.12 -19.74
CA GLY A 514 -19.84 -29.00 -21.09
C GLY A 514 -20.72 -27.76 -21.31
N ASN A 515 -21.17 -27.56 -22.56
CA ASN A 515 -21.91 -26.35 -22.97
C ASN A 515 -23.21 -26.10 -22.16
N ASP A 516 -23.82 -27.15 -21.62
CA ASP A 516 -25.04 -27.08 -20.82
C ASP A 516 -24.80 -27.01 -19.29
N PHE A 517 -23.54 -27.01 -18.84
CA PHE A 517 -23.17 -27.04 -17.43
C PHE A 517 -23.84 -25.90 -16.65
N ILE A 518 -23.65 -24.67 -17.12
CA ILE A 518 -24.14 -23.47 -16.42
C ILE A 518 -25.66 -23.43 -16.37
N SER A 519 -26.35 -23.74 -17.47
CA SER A 519 -27.83 -23.72 -17.49
C SER A 519 -28.42 -24.80 -16.59
N LYS A 520 -27.85 -26.01 -16.60
CA LYS A 520 -28.26 -27.10 -15.69
C LYS A 520 -27.96 -26.78 -14.23
N PHE A 521 -26.80 -26.17 -13.96
CA PHE A 521 -26.42 -25.75 -12.63
C PHE A 521 -27.39 -24.67 -12.11
N ALA A 522 -27.71 -23.65 -12.92
CA ALA A 522 -28.70 -22.63 -12.57
C ALA A 522 -30.11 -23.21 -12.33
N MET A 523 -30.55 -24.17 -13.13
CA MET A 523 -31.82 -24.88 -12.86
C MET A 523 -31.81 -25.61 -11.51
N MET A 524 -30.68 -26.23 -11.14
CA MET A 524 -30.52 -26.86 -9.83
C MET A 524 -30.57 -25.85 -8.69
N VAL A 525 -29.90 -24.70 -8.84
CA VAL A 525 -29.97 -23.59 -7.88
C VAL A 525 -31.42 -23.16 -7.66
N ASN A 526 -32.17 -22.88 -8.73
CA ASN A 526 -33.58 -22.48 -8.65
C ASN A 526 -34.43 -23.57 -7.97
N SER A 527 -34.19 -24.85 -8.27
CA SER A 527 -34.91 -25.96 -7.62
C SER A 527 -34.59 -26.09 -6.13
N LEU A 528 -33.34 -25.89 -5.72
CA LEU A 528 -32.94 -25.98 -4.30
C LEU A 528 -33.45 -24.77 -3.51
N LEU A 529 -33.42 -23.59 -4.13
CA LEU A 529 -34.00 -22.36 -3.60
C LEU A 529 -35.50 -22.54 -3.31
N ALA A 530 -36.27 -23.07 -4.28
CA ALA A 530 -37.70 -23.35 -4.10
C ALA A 530 -37.98 -24.36 -2.95
N LYS A 531 -37.04 -25.28 -2.70
CA LYS A 531 -37.13 -26.28 -1.63
C LYS A 531 -36.57 -25.80 -0.28
N ARG A 532 -36.03 -24.57 -0.20
CA ARG A 532 -35.36 -24.02 0.99
C ARG A 532 -34.21 -24.90 1.50
N HIS A 533 -33.49 -25.56 0.58
CA HIS A 533 -32.28 -26.31 0.91
C HIS A 533 -31.07 -25.38 1.04
N SER A 534 -29.95 -25.91 1.55
CA SER A 534 -28.67 -25.19 1.54
C SER A 534 -28.32 -24.75 0.12
N LEU A 535 -27.82 -23.51 0.01
CA LEU A 535 -27.30 -22.94 -1.22
C LEU A 535 -25.77 -22.84 -1.22
N SER A 536 -25.08 -23.53 -0.31
CA SER A 536 -23.62 -23.54 -0.34
C SER A 536 -23.10 -24.19 -1.62
N PHE A 537 -22.04 -23.60 -2.18
CA PHE A 537 -21.51 -24.04 -3.47
C PHE A 537 -21.10 -25.52 -3.46
N GLY A 538 -20.42 -25.96 -2.40
CA GLY A 538 -20.05 -27.36 -2.22
C GLY A 538 -21.25 -28.31 -2.17
N TYR A 539 -22.34 -27.93 -1.48
CA TYR A 539 -23.55 -28.75 -1.42
C TYR A 539 -24.23 -28.87 -2.79
N ILE A 540 -24.35 -27.76 -3.52
CA ILE A 540 -24.95 -27.75 -4.86
C ILE A 540 -24.10 -28.57 -5.82
N MET A 541 -22.77 -28.41 -5.79
CA MET A 541 -21.85 -29.19 -6.63
C MET A 541 -21.90 -30.68 -6.29
N ALA A 542 -21.99 -31.07 -5.02
CA ALA A 542 -22.16 -32.47 -4.64
C ALA A 542 -23.42 -33.06 -5.28
N LYS A 543 -24.56 -32.36 -5.16
CA LYS A 543 -25.84 -32.78 -5.76
C LYS A 543 -25.78 -32.83 -7.29
N PHE A 544 -25.10 -31.88 -7.91
CA PHE A 544 -24.91 -31.82 -9.36
C PHE A 544 -24.08 -33.01 -9.87
N LEU A 545 -22.98 -33.33 -9.18
CA LEU A 545 -22.09 -34.43 -9.53
C LEU A 545 -22.75 -35.79 -9.26
N GLU A 546 -23.51 -35.92 -8.18
CA GLU A 546 -24.32 -37.12 -7.87
C GLU A 546 -25.31 -37.42 -9.02
N GLN A 547 -26.02 -36.42 -9.54
CA GLN A 547 -26.94 -36.59 -10.67
C GLN A 547 -26.25 -37.03 -11.98
N LYS A 548 -24.95 -36.72 -12.12
CA LYS A 548 -24.12 -37.13 -13.24
C LYS A 548 -23.43 -38.48 -13.02
N GLY A 549 -23.64 -39.14 -11.88
CA GLY A 549 -23.00 -40.41 -11.54
C GLY A 549 -21.50 -40.29 -11.25
N VAL A 550 -21.01 -39.10 -10.90
CA VAL A 550 -19.60 -38.83 -10.65
C VAL A 550 -19.29 -38.98 -9.17
N ARG A 551 -18.21 -39.71 -8.86
CA ARG A 551 -17.77 -39.94 -7.49
C ARG A 551 -17.10 -38.70 -6.91
N VAL A 552 -17.57 -38.29 -5.74
CA VAL A 552 -17.02 -37.17 -4.96
C VAL A 552 -16.48 -37.69 -3.63
N LYS A 553 -15.28 -37.28 -3.25
CA LYS A 553 -14.66 -37.67 -1.99
C LYS A 553 -14.80 -36.58 -0.93
N ASN A 554 -15.21 -36.93 0.28
CA ASN A 554 -15.16 -35.98 1.40
C ASN A 554 -13.69 -35.80 1.84
N LEU A 555 -13.27 -34.56 2.00
CA LEU A 555 -11.99 -34.21 2.62
C LEU A 555 -12.02 -34.58 4.10
N ASP A 556 -10.93 -35.14 4.60
CA ASP A 556 -10.73 -35.27 6.04
C ASP A 556 -10.26 -33.93 6.60
N GLU A 557 -11.22 -33.06 6.89
CA GLU A 557 -10.97 -31.71 7.41
C GLU A 557 -10.29 -31.73 8.79
N THR A 558 -10.45 -32.82 9.54
CA THR A 558 -9.88 -32.95 10.89
C THR A 558 -8.39 -33.20 10.87
N SER A 559 -7.85 -33.86 9.84
CA SER A 559 -6.42 -33.98 9.64
C SER A 559 -5.83 -32.71 9.03
N LEU A 560 -6.48 -32.16 8.00
CA LEU A 560 -6.00 -31.00 7.24
C LEU A 560 -6.00 -29.68 8.03
N GLY A 561 -7.00 -29.46 8.87
CA GLY A 561 -7.18 -28.16 9.49
C GLY A 561 -7.78 -28.19 10.88
N ARG A 562 -7.87 -26.99 11.47
CA ARG A 562 -8.51 -26.79 12.76
C ARG A 562 -9.76 -25.92 12.61
N ARG A 563 -10.90 -26.44 13.07
CA ARG A 563 -12.13 -25.65 13.16
C ARG A 563 -12.07 -24.75 14.41
N ILE A 564 -12.27 -23.44 14.24
CA ILE A 564 -12.49 -22.51 15.35
C ILE A 564 -13.97 -22.60 15.74
N GLY A 565 -14.22 -22.72 17.04
CA GLY A 565 -15.56 -22.70 17.62
C GLY A 565 -15.67 -21.68 18.76
N ASN A 566 -16.79 -21.73 19.48
CA ASN A 566 -17.08 -20.77 20.55
C ASN A 566 -16.26 -21.02 21.83
N GLY A 567 -15.74 -22.24 22.04
CA GLY A 567 -14.93 -22.60 23.21
C GLY A 567 -13.51 -22.03 23.18
N ASN A 568 -12.85 -22.00 24.35
CA ASN A 568 -11.49 -21.46 24.47
C ASN A 568 -10.43 -22.27 23.72
N VAL A 569 -9.49 -21.56 23.10
CA VAL A 569 -8.37 -22.15 22.35
C VAL A 569 -7.20 -22.38 23.31
N ASN A 570 -7.31 -23.35 24.21
CA ASN A 570 -6.24 -23.67 25.17
C ASN A 570 -5.11 -24.53 24.58
N GLN A 571 -5.02 -24.67 23.25
CA GLN A 571 -4.08 -25.57 22.58
C GLN A 571 -3.47 -24.88 21.36
N SER A 572 -2.20 -25.16 21.07
CA SER A 572 -1.51 -24.74 19.85
C SER A 572 -2.24 -25.21 18.59
N LEU A 573 -1.93 -24.63 17.43
CA LEU A 573 -2.55 -24.97 16.13
C LEU A 573 -2.64 -26.49 15.86
N GLY A 574 -1.70 -27.26 16.42
CA GLY A 574 -1.50 -28.68 16.19
C GLY A 574 -0.45 -28.89 15.11
N ASP A 575 0.44 -29.86 15.31
CA ASP A 575 1.52 -30.16 14.35
C ASP A 575 0.92 -30.63 13.01
N GLY A 576 1.46 -30.10 11.90
CA GLY A 576 1.07 -30.49 10.55
C GLY A 576 -0.26 -29.94 10.02
N LYS A 577 -0.95 -29.06 10.77
CA LYS A 577 -2.16 -28.39 10.24
C LYS A 577 -1.82 -27.45 9.11
N GLN A 578 -2.60 -27.50 8.04
CA GLN A 578 -2.41 -26.71 6.83
C GLN A 578 -3.36 -25.51 6.78
N MET A 579 -4.48 -25.54 7.51
CA MET A 579 -5.46 -24.46 7.54
C MET A 579 -6.20 -24.34 8.88
N VAL A 580 -6.83 -23.18 9.05
CA VAL A 580 -7.81 -22.91 10.10
C VAL A 580 -9.09 -22.42 9.44
N PHE A 581 -10.25 -22.86 9.93
CA PHE A 581 -11.54 -22.46 9.35
C PHE A 581 -12.62 -22.28 10.41
N TRP A 582 -13.66 -21.51 10.09
CA TRP A 582 -14.76 -21.20 11.01
C TRP A 582 -16.10 -21.10 10.28
N SER A 583 -17.16 -21.02 11.07
CA SER A 583 -18.52 -20.83 10.55
C SER A 583 -18.73 -19.37 10.16
N SER A 584 -19.40 -19.12 9.03
CA SER A 584 -19.62 -17.76 8.51
C SER A 584 -20.47 -16.86 9.42
N ASP A 585 -21.25 -17.44 10.33
CA ASP A 585 -22.06 -16.75 11.34
C ASP A 585 -21.29 -16.38 12.62
N MET A 586 -19.99 -16.72 12.70
CA MET A 586 -19.18 -16.39 13.88
C MET A 586 -18.99 -14.87 14.02
N ALA A 587 -19.27 -14.35 15.22
CA ALA A 587 -19.09 -12.94 15.52
C ALA A 587 -17.64 -12.47 15.31
N SER A 588 -17.48 -11.31 14.66
CA SER A 588 -16.17 -10.77 14.25
C SER A 588 -15.20 -10.59 15.42
N ASP A 589 -15.66 -10.05 16.56
CA ASP A 589 -14.82 -9.83 17.74
C ASP A 589 -14.32 -11.15 18.33
N LEU A 590 -15.18 -12.17 18.35
CA LEU A 590 -14.82 -13.50 18.81
C LEU A 590 -13.80 -14.12 17.85
N LEU A 591 -14.03 -14.04 16.54
CA LEU A 591 -13.10 -14.55 15.53
C LEU A 591 -11.73 -13.90 15.67
N GLN A 592 -11.66 -12.56 15.74
CA GLN A 592 -10.41 -11.85 15.90
C GLN A 592 -9.66 -12.31 17.15
N LYS A 593 -10.36 -12.37 18.29
CA LYS A 593 -9.78 -12.85 19.55
C LYS A 593 -9.21 -14.27 19.40
N ARG A 594 -9.95 -15.17 18.75
CA ARG A 594 -9.52 -16.57 18.54
C ARG A 594 -8.29 -16.67 17.62
N LEU A 595 -8.23 -15.87 16.55
CA LEU A 595 -7.07 -15.79 15.66
C LEU A 595 -5.84 -15.20 16.37
N GLN A 596 -6.05 -14.24 17.28
CA GLN A 596 -4.99 -13.68 18.13
C GLN A 596 -4.47 -14.71 19.14
N GLU A 597 -5.35 -15.45 19.81
CA GLU A 597 -5.00 -16.56 20.72
C GLU A 597 -4.18 -17.64 20.01
N LEU A 598 -4.45 -17.89 18.72
CA LEU A 598 -3.70 -18.81 17.87
C LEU A 598 -2.39 -18.24 17.31
N GLY A 599 -2.11 -16.94 17.51
CA GLY A 599 -0.93 -16.27 16.95
C GLY A 599 -0.96 -16.07 15.44
N ILE A 600 -2.12 -16.21 14.81
CA ILE A 600 -2.32 -16.10 13.34
C ILE A 600 -3.08 -14.84 12.94
N TRP A 601 -3.24 -13.89 13.87
CA TRP A 601 -3.66 -12.52 13.58
C TRP A 601 -2.44 -11.61 13.31
N ILE A 602 -2.13 -11.44 12.02
CA ILE A 602 -0.89 -10.82 11.54
C ILE A 602 -1.08 -9.43 10.91
N VAL A 603 -2.19 -8.77 11.24
CA VAL A 603 -2.46 -7.37 10.90
C VAL A 603 -2.39 -6.47 12.14
N ASN A 604 -2.02 -5.21 11.93
CA ASN A 604 -2.00 -4.16 12.96
C ASN A 604 -3.42 -3.62 13.23
N ASP A 605 -3.52 -2.66 14.15
CA ASP A 605 -4.78 -1.99 14.51
C ASP A 605 -5.37 -1.15 13.35
N ASP A 606 -4.52 -0.72 12.40
CA ASP A 606 -4.94 -0.10 11.14
C ASP A 606 -5.26 -1.12 10.03
N PHE A 607 -5.32 -2.41 10.40
CA PHE A 607 -5.50 -3.58 9.53
C PHE A 607 -4.45 -3.75 8.41
N SER A 608 -3.33 -3.03 8.46
CA SER A 608 -2.19 -3.28 7.57
C SER A 608 -1.39 -4.51 8.03
N CYS A 609 -0.76 -5.23 7.10
CA CYS A 609 0.15 -6.33 7.45
C CYS A 609 1.24 -5.87 8.43
N LYS A 610 1.58 -6.73 9.40
CA LYS A 610 2.67 -6.48 10.36
C LYS A 610 4.06 -6.52 9.71
N ALA A 611 4.19 -7.27 8.63
CA ALA A 611 5.47 -7.55 7.98
C ALA A 611 5.38 -7.37 6.46
N VAL A 612 6.53 -7.07 5.85
CA VAL A 612 6.79 -7.25 4.43
C VAL A 612 7.67 -8.50 4.29
N VAL A 613 7.25 -9.47 3.47
CA VAL A 613 7.96 -10.75 3.32
C VAL A 613 8.48 -10.90 1.89
N CYS A 614 9.79 -10.68 1.73
CA CYS A 614 10.47 -10.87 0.47
C CYS A 614 10.95 -12.31 0.32
N HIS A 615 10.25 -13.07 -0.50
CA HIS A 615 10.62 -14.44 -0.86
C HIS A 615 11.82 -14.46 -1.78
N LYS A 616 12.68 -15.48 -1.65
CA LYS A 616 13.77 -15.69 -2.60
C LYS A 616 13.18 -16.04 -3.96
N SER A 617 13.65 -15.34 -5.00
CA SER A 617 13.32 -15.59 -6.41
C SER A 617 13.83 -16.93 -6.89
#